data_AF-A0A315W7H3-F1
#
_entry.id   AF-A0A315W7H3-F1
#
_cell.length_a   1.000
_cell.length_b   1.000
_cell.length_c   1.000
_cell.angle_alpha   90.00
_cell.angle_beta   90.00
_cell.angle_gamma   90.00
#
_symmetry.space_group_name_H-M   'P 1'
#
loop_
_entity.id
_entity.type
_entity.pdbx_description
1 polymer ?
#
loop_
_entity_poly.entity_id
_entity_poly.type
_entity_poly.pdbx_seq_one_letter_code
_entity_poly.pdbx_strand_id
1 'polypeptide(L)'
;MKARVLPRALVAGRFSAELLEQVVFCSISSTLMFPTLTFPCSPHTDNNSCALQFAACAAILSVLQANYRSAFATPEDRFNTAALESTRRLWSSLHPGGIQGALENLRFGNRYGGYGGSRGGGGGSLFCGGERHDAHVSKGVKTWLATPLEKMMLNMMTLSFVPLLLAMVALTLESKVEYDYFQYHPMEEISSWMSQMAKQYPDVVTIVDYGKSYENRTISLMRIGLKTDAKKKAIWMDCGIHAREWIAPAFCQYFVRQILQTYKTDAKMEAMMTNMDFYITPVLNVDGYIFSWKNSSNRLWRKNRSPGPSGDCYGTDLNRNFDANWGSECLITELRVVKQLVGLCQQLILFSFAAIGVSSDCNSNIYPGRGPISEPEAQAVTYFVGSRKEDFLCFLTIHSYGQLLLIPYGHPDFTASNYDELMKVGEEAAEAIWKVHGKKYRVGTSPAVLYPNSGSSRDWARMQDIPLTFTFELRDNGTYGFELPQEEIQPTCEEAYSGALHIITYAHDKTFNGAAATAAALWTTLLALGVNL
;
A
#
# COMPACT_ATOMS: atom_id res chain seq x y z
N MET A 1 -18.00 45.99 49.05
CA MET A 1 -16.70 46.65 49.28
C MET A 1 -15.98 46.80 47.94
N LYS A 2 -15.66 48.06 47.57
CA LYS A 2 -14.68 48.60 46.59
C LYS A 2 -14.14 47.67 45.47
N ALA A 3 -14.47 47.88 44.17
CA ALA A 3 -13.84 48.78 43.16
C ALA A 3 -12.53 48.18 42.55
N ARG A 4 -12.19 48.10 41.23
CA ARG A 4 -12.41 48.88 39.98
C ARG A 4 -12.01 48.00 38.73
N VAL A 5 -12.76 47.96 37.62
CA VAL A 5 -12.56 48.58 36.25
C VAL A 5 -11.56 47.88 35.26
N LEU A 6 -12.12 47.15 34.26
CA LEU A 6 -11.96 47.07 32.76
C LEU A 6 -10.60 47.31 32.02
N PRO A 7 -10.37 46.94 30.71
CA PRO A 7 -11.15 46.10 29.73
C PRO A 7 -10.37 45.15 28.72
N ARG A 8 -11.15 44.28 28.03
CA ARG A 8 -11.15 43.80 26.60
C ARG A 8 -9.96 43.10 25.88
N ALA A 9 -10.25 41.84 25.47
CA ALA A 9 -10.28 41.22 24.11
C ALA A 9 -9.01 41.05 23.22
N LEU A 10 -8.82 39.82 22.68
CA LEU A 10 -8.49 39.44 21.27
C LEU A 10 -8.30 37.90 21.19
N VAL A 11 -9.18 37.13 20.54
CA VAL A 11 -9.20 36.71 19.11
C VAL A 11 -8.11 35.70 18.74
N ALA A 12 -8.55 34.50 18.36
CA ALA A 12 -7.80 33.45 17.69
C ALA A 12 -7.36 33.88 16.27
N GLY A 13 -6.11 33.60 15.92
CA GLY A 13 -5.55 33.85 14.60
C GLY A 13 -4.57 32.76 14.17
N ARG A 14 -4.82 32.22 12.98
CA ARG A 14 -3.90 31.62 11.99
C ARG A 14 -2.46 31.33 12.47
N PHE A 15 -2.07 30.06 12.50
CA PHE A 15 -0.66 29.68 12.52
C PHE A 15 -0.10 29.74 11.08
N SER A 16 0.72 30.75 10.79
CA SER A 16 1.51 30.86 9.55
C SER A 16 2.84 30.09 9.68
N ALA A 17 3.40 29.67 8.54
CA ALA A 17 4.68 28.94 8.43
C ALA A 17 5.91 29.70 8.98
N GLU A 18 5.77 30.96 9.37
CA GLU A 18 6.83 31.80 9.93
C GLU A 18 7.23 31.40 11.37
N LEU A 19 6.35 30.74 12.13
CA LEU A 19 6.73 30.26 13.48
C LEU A 19 7.65 29.04 13.44
N LEU A 20 7.56 28.21 12.40
CA LEU A 20 8.49 27.09 12.20
C LEU A 20 9.87 27.57 11.71
N GLU A 21 9.92 28.66 10.94
CA GLU A 21 11.17 29.34 10.60
C GLU A 21 11.89 29.86 11.86
N GLN A 22 11.17 30.45 12.81
CA GLN A 22 11.79 30.97 14.04
C GLN A 22 12.26 29.88 15.00
N VAL A 23 11.55 28.75 15.11
CA VAL A 23 11.98 27.64 15.98
C VAL A 23 13.22 26.94 15.40
N VAL A 24 13.30 26.77 14.09
CA VAL A 24 14.49 26.19 13.43
C VAL A 24 15.67 27.18 13.43
N PHE A 25 15.43 28.49 13.23
CA PHE A 25 16.47 29.51 13.39
C PHE A 25 17.02 29.60 14.81
N CYS A 26 16.17 29.42 15.83
CA CYS A 26 16.59 29.47 17.23
C CYS A 26 17.44 28.25 17.63
N SER A 27 17.16 27.07 17.06
CA SER A 27 17.96 25.85 17.27
C SER A 27 19.30 25.85 16.50
N ILE A 28 19.37 26.56 15.36
CA ILE A 28 20.63 26.77 14.62
C ILE A 28 21.48 27.88 15.27
N SER A 29 20.86 28.90 15.88
CA SER A 29 21.57 29.98 16.57
C SER A 29 22.07 29.61 17.98
N SER A 30 21.54 28.56 18.62
CA SER A 30 21.94 28.13 19.97
C SER A 30 23.03 27.05 20.00
N THR A 31 23.39 26.47 18.84
CA THR A 31 24.47 25.47 18.73
C THR A 31 25.78 26.07 18.17
N LEU A 32 25.82 27.38 17.92
CA LEU A 32 27.00 28.14 17.51
C LEU A 32 27.26 29.34 18.44
N MET A 33 27.21 29.14 19.75
CA MET A 33 27.97 30.02 20.66
C MET A 33 29.43 29.58 20.65
N PHE A 34 30.22 30.16 19.73
CA PHE A 34 31.66 30.24 19.95
C PHE A 34 31.91 31.18 21.13
N PRO A 35 32.56 30.76 22.23
CA PRO A 35 33.18 31.71 23.13
C PRO A 35 34.22 32.48 22.32
N THR A 36 34.31 33.79 22.56
CA THR A 36 35.32 34.71 22.01
C THR A 36 36.69 34.06 21.89
N LEU A 37 37.02 33.57 20.69
CA LEU A 37 38.37 33.23 20.27
C LEU A 37 38.71 34.22 19.15
N THR A 38 39.28 35.35 19.55
CA THR A 38 40.18 36.09 18.69
C THR A 38 41.29 35.12 18.27
N PHE A 39 41.30 34.67 17.02
CA PHE A 39 42.51 34.08 16.45
C PHE A 39 43.49 35.22 16.21
N PRO A 40 44.66 35.26 16.86
CA PRO A 40 45.73 36.12 16.38
C PRO A 40 46.21 35.52 15.05
N CYS A 41 46.06 36.26 13.95
CA CYS A 41 46.91 36.03 12.79
C CYS A 41 48.36 36.15 13.27
N SER A 42 49.10 35.04 13.20
CA SER A 42 50.55 35.06 13.39
C SER A 42 51.17 35.96 12.31
N PRO A 43 52.19 36.78 12.60
CA PRO A 43 52.72 37.79 11.67
C PRO A 43 53.49 37.23 10.45
N HIS A 44 53.29 35.97 10.08
CA HIS A 44 53.98 35.29 8.96
C HIS A 44 53.07 34.51 8.00
N THR A 45 51.79 34.88 7.88
CA THR A 45 50.92 34.33 6.83
C THR A 45 50.34 35.44 5.96
N ASP A 46 50.56 35.36 4.65
CA ASP A 46 50.11 36.35 3.67
C ASP A 46 48.59 36.55 3.69
N ASN A 47 48.17 37.82 3.67
CA ASN A 47 46.77 38.27 3.73
C ASN A 47 45.85 37.67 2.65
N ASN A 48 46.41 37.11 1.56
CA ASN A 48 45.63 36.50 0.49
C ASN A 48 45.01 35.14 0.87
N SER A 49 45.60 34.41 1.82
CA SER A 49 45.11 33.08 2.22
C SER A 49 43.88 33.14 3.13
N CYS A 50 43.78 34.15 4.01
CA CYS A 50 42.59 34.39 4.83
C CYS A 50 41.41 34.88 3.97
N ALA A 51 41.67 35.74 2.98
CA ALA A 51 40.64 36.21 2.06
C ALA A 51 40.07 35.07 1.19
N LEU A 52 40.92 34.13 0.74
CA LEU A 52 40.47 32.96 -0.04
C LEU A 52 39.57 32.02 0.78
N GLN A 53 39.86 31.81 2.06
CA GLN A 53 39.04 30.95 2.93
C GLN A 53 37.67 31.57 3.23
N PHE A 54 37.61 32.89 3.45
CA PHE A 54 36.34 33.59 3.58
C PHE A 54 35.53 33.59 2.27
N ALA A 55 36.18 33.78 1.12
CA ALA A 55 35.53 33.74 -0.19
C ALA A 55 35.01 32.33 -0.54
N ALA A 56 35.74 31.27 -0.19
CA ALA A 56 35.30 29.89 -0.41
C ALA A 56 34.08 29.52 0.46
N CYS A 57 34.06 29.92 1.73
CA CYS A 57 32.89 29.73 2.59
C CYS A 57 31.66 30.52 2.08
N ALA A 58 31.84 31.75 1.63
CA ALA A 58 30.76 32.56 1.06
C ALA A 58 30.21 31.97 -0.26
N ALA A 59 31.09 31.41 -1.10
CA ALA A 59 30.71 30.74 -2.35
C ALA A 59 29.92 29.44 -2.10
N ILE A 60 30.31 28.65 -1.10
CA ILE A 60 29.60 27.42 -0.73
C ILE A 60 28.21 27.75 -0.17
N LEU A 61 28.09 28.77 0.68
CA LEU A 61 26.80 29.22 1.22
C LEU A 61 25.85 29.74 0.14
N SER A 62 26.37 30.44 -0.87
CA SER A 62 25.56 30.97 -1.97
C SER A 62 25.10 29.88 -2.95
N VAL A 63 25.91 28.85 -3.21
CA VAL A 63 25.50 27.65 -3.97
C VAL A 63 24.43 26.85 -3.24
N LEU A 64 24.58 26.68 -1.92
CA LEU A 64 23.57 26.01 -1.09
C LEU A 64 22.24 26.78 -1.07
N GLN A 65 22.29 28.12 -0.98
CA GLN A 65 21.09 28.96 -1.07
C GLN A 65 20.42 28.92 -2.45
N ALA A 66 21.20 28.89 -3.54
CA ALA A 66 20.66 28.80 -4.89
C ALA A 66 19.98 27.44 -5.16
N ASN A 67 20.61 26.35 -4.71
CA ASN A 67 20.05 25.01 -4.83
C ASN A 67 18.78 24.85 -3.97
N TYR A 68 18.78 25.39 -2.75
CA TYR A 68 17.59 25.41 -1.88
C TYR A 68 16.43 26.15 -2.54
N ARG A 69 16.67 27.32 -3.16
CA ARG A 69 15.61 28.07 -3.87
C ARG A 69 15.10 27.35 -5.12
N SER A 70 15.96 26.61 -5.84
CA SER A 70 15.53 25.83 -7.02
C SER A 70 14.69 24.60 -6.68
N ALA A 71 14.88 24.01 -5.49
CA ALA A 71 14.17 22.82 -5.03
C ALA A 71 12.69 23.08 -4.69
N PHE A 72 12.30 24.35 -4.50
CA PHE A 72 10.94 24.77 -4.17
C PHE A 72 10.27 25.62 -5.27
N ALA A 73 10.90 25.76 -6.45
CA ALA A 73 10.32 26.48 -7.60
C ALA A 73 9.33 25.60 -8.38
N THR A 74 8.21 26.19 -8.81
CA THR A 74 7.19 25.48 -9.60
C THR A 74 7.70 25.17 -11.03
N PRO A 75 7.11 24.22 -11.76
CA PRO A 75 7.65 23.75 -13.04
C PRO A 75 7.83 24.84 -14.13
N GLU A 76 7.10 25.95 -14.07
CA GLU A 76 7.17 27.04 -15.06
C GLU A 76 8.40 27.97 -14.88
N ASP A 77 9.06 27.99 -13.72
CA ASP A 77 10.23 28.85 -13.47
C ASP A 77 11.57 28.27 -13.98
N ARG A 78 11.56 27.07 -14.59
CA ARG A 78 12.79 26.36 -15.01
C ARG A 78 13.40 26.87 -16.32
N PHE A 79 12.75 27.79 -17.02
CA PHE A 79 13.26 28.39 -18.24
C PHE A 79 13.61 29.86 -18.04
N ASN A 80 14.62 30.16 -17.21
CA ASN A 80 15.33 31.43 -17.31
C ASN A 80 16.83 31.28 -17.00
N THR A 81 17.65 31.68 -17.96
CA THR A 81 19.06 31.33 -18.22
C THR A 81 20.10 31.96 -17.30
N ALA A 82 19.75 32.41 -16.09
CA ALA A 82 20.66 33.16 -15.21
C ALA A 82 21.63 32.28 -14.39
N ALA A 83 21.23 31.05 -14.04
CA ALA A 83 22.07 30.15 -13.23
C ALA A 83 23.26 29.60 -14.04
N LEU A 84 23.03 29.18 -15.28
CA LEU A 84 24.05 28.64 -16.20
C LEU A 84 25.12 29.67 -16.58
N GLU A 85 24.76 30.94 -16.74
CA GLU A 85 25.73 32.00 -17.06
C GLU A 85 26.60 32.39 -15.87
N SER A 86 26.08 32.30 -14.64
CA SER A 86 26.84 32.55 -13.42
C SER A 86 27.88 31.46 -13.17
N THR A 87 27.51 30.19 -13.40
CA THR A 87 28.44 29.05 -13.31
C THR A 87 29.52 29.11 -14.39
N ARG A 88 29.18 29.55 -15.61
CA ARG A 88 30.12 29.70 -16.73
C ARG A 88 31.16 30.81 -16.45
N ARG A 89 30.75 31.94 -15.87
CA ARG A 89 31.66 33.04 -15.50
C ARG A 89 32.61 32.65 -14.37
N LEU A 90 32.13 31.89 -13.37
CA LEU A 90 32.97 31.36 -12.29
C LEU A 90 33.99 30.33 -12.78
N TRP A 91 33.60 29.45 -13.70
CA TRP A 91 34.50 28.45 -14.29
C TRP A 91 35.65 29.11 -15.08
N SER A 92 35.34 30.16 -15.84
CA SER A 92 36.32 30.96 -16.59
C SER A 92 37.26 31.78 -15.68
N SER A 93 36.83 32.20 -14.48
CA SER A 93 37.72 32.91 -13.54
C SER A 93 38.64 31.97 -12.76
N LEU A 94 38.24 30.71 -12.57
CA LEU A 94 39.04 29.69 -11.89
C LEU A 94 40.08 29.02 -12.81
N HIS A 95 39.93 29.13 -14.14
CA HIS A 95 40.82 28.48 -15.12
C HIS A 95 41.24 29.44 -16.24
N PRO A 96 42.23 30.33 -16.03
CA PRO A 96 42.65 31.32 -17.03
C PRO A 96 43.37 30.73 -18.27
N GLY A 97 43.66 29.42 -18.27
CA GLY A 97 44.46 28.74 -19.29
C GLY A 97 43.70 28.09 -20.45
N GLY A 98 42.36 28.15 -20.48
CA GLY A 98 41.57 27.67 -21.62
C GLY A 98 41.61 26.15 -21.88
N ILE A 99 40.60 25.70 -22.64
CA ILE A 99 40.41 24.30 -23.06
C ILE A 99 41.32 24.03 -24.26
N GLN A 100 42.60 23.72 -24.03
CA GLN A 100 43.46 23.17 -25.09
C GLN A 100 44.53 22.17 -24.60
N GLY A 101 44.42 21.66 -23.37
CA GLY A 101 45.26 20.55 -22.86
C GLY A 101 44.50 19.30 -22.41
N ALA A 102 43.17 19.38 -22.25
CA ALA A 102 42.36 18.27 -21.71
C ALA A 102 41.52 17.53 -22.76
N LEU A 103 41.62 17.91 -24.05
CA LEU A 103 40.87 17.29 -25.16
C LEU A 103 41.71 16.40 -26.09
N GLU A 104 42.99 16.14 -25.78
CA GLU A 104 43.83 15.21 -26.56
C GLU A 104 43.88 13.78 -26.01
N ASN A 105 43.27 13.48 -24.86
CA ASN A 105 43.30 12.12 -24.28
C ASN A 105 41.93 11.42 -24.19
N LEU A 106 40.89 11.95 -24.85
CA LEU A 106 39.55 11.32 -24.89
C LEU A 106 38.93 11.32 -26.31
N ARG A 107 39.73 10.96 -27.32
CA ARG A 107 39.22 10.40 -28.58
C ARG A 107 39.97 9.12 -28.88
N PHE A 108 39.29 7.98 -28.71
CA PHE A 108 39.23 6.80 -29.58
C PHE A 108 38.83 5.60 -28.74
N GLY A 109 37.58 5.17 -28.88
CA GLY A 109 37.07 4.02 -28.15
C GLY A 109 35.63 3.66 -28.49
N ASN A 110 35.29 3.61 -29.79
CA ASN A 110 34.21 2.76 -30.25
C ASN A 110 34.38 2.47 -31.75
N ARG A 111 34.75 1.24 -32.08
CA ARG A 111 34.35 0.58 -33.33
C ARG A 111 34.27 -0.92 -33.09
N TYR A 112 33.04 -1.42 -33.09
CA TYR A 112 32.73 -2.76 -33.54
C TYR A 112 33.04 -2.87 -35.04
N GLY A 113 33.56 -4.02 -35.48
CA GLY A 113 33.75 -4.34 -36.89
C GLY A 113 34.50 -5.66 -37.08
N GLY A 114 33.81 -6.67 -37.60
CA GLY A 114 34.29 -8.05 -37.72
C GLY A 114 35.33 -8.33 -38.82
N TYR A 115 35.61 -9.63 -38.93
CA TYR A 115 36.25 -10.40 -40.02
C TYR A 115 37.79 -10.45 -40.14
N GLY A 116 38.32 -11.67 -39.94
CA GLY A 116 39.07 -12.37 -40.99
C GLY A 116 40.59 -12.55 -40.81
N GLY A 117 41.01 -13.82 -40.66
CA GLY A 117 42.08 -14.37 -41.50
C GLY A 117 43.53 -14.40 -40.99
N SER A 118 43.93 -15.60 -40.56
CA SER A 118 45.16 -16.31 -40.96
C SER A 118 46.57 -15.93 -40.44
N ARG A 119 47.16 -16.99 -39.82
CA ARG A 119 48.52 -17.57 -40.00
C ARG A 119 49.71 -17.08 -39.12
N GLY A 120 50.17 -18.04 -38.31
CA GLY A 120 51.59 -18.41 -38.05
C GLY A 120 52.31 -17.59 -37.00
N GLY A 121 53.07 -18.13 -36.04
CA GLY A 121 53.53 -19.49 -35.76
C GLY A 121 54.65 -19.44 -34.69
N GLY A 122 54.89 -20.57 -33.99
CA GLY A 122 56.03 -20.81 -33.06
C GLY A 122 55.77 -20.32 -31.64
N GLY A 123 55.67 -21.16 -30.59
CA GLY A 123 56.57 -22.23 -30.15
C GLY A 123 57.40 -21.68 -28.98
N GLY A 124 57.52 -22.26 -27.78
CA GLY A 124 57.03 -23.49 -27.19
C GLY A 124 57.14 -23.40 -25.65
N SER A 125 56.65 -24.43 -24.99
CA SER A 125 56.76 -24.69 -23.55
C SER A 125 58.13 -25.28 -23.20
N LEU A 126 58.70 -24.96 -22.02
CA LEU A 126 59.16 -25.94 -21.02
C LEU A 126 59.71 -25.30 -19.71
N PHE A 127 59.31 -25.94 -18.62
CA PHE A 127 59.73 -25.96 -17.22
C PHE A 127 61.22 -25.74 -16.84
N CYS A 128 61.47 -25.11 -15.67
CA CYS A 128 61.97 -25.70 -14.39
C CYS A 128 62.87 -24.76 -13.54
N GLY A 129 62.42 -24.47 -12.31
CA GLY A 129 63.13 -24.54 -11.01
C GLY A 129 64.47 -23.81 -10.74
N GLY A 130 64.53 -23.05 -9.64
CA GLY A 130 65.77 -22.69 -8.92
C GLY A 130 65.63 -21.49 -7.97
N GLU A 131 65.91 -21.67 -6.68
CA GLU A 131 65.67 -20.76 -5.55
C GLU A 131 66.74 -19.67 -5.25
N ARG A 132 66.26 -18.60 -4.58
CA ARG A 132 66.82 -17.71 -3.50
C ARG A 132 68.26 -17.16 -3.50
N HIS A 133 68.38 -15.86 -3.19
CA HIS A 133 68.87 -15.35 -1.87
C HIS A 133 68.63 -13.84 -1.64
N ASP A 134 68.59 -13.46 -0.35
CA ASP A 134 68.07 -12.24 0.29
C ASP A 134 68.97 -10.98 0.31
N ALA A 135 68.39 -9.81 0.60
CA ALA A 135 68.95 -8.81 1.53
C ALA A 135 67.90 -7.77 2.01
N HIS A 136 67.99 -7.38 3.28
CA HIS A 136 67.15 -6.40 4.01
C HIS A 136 68.04 -5.31 4.66
N VAL A 137 67.43 -4.28 5.29
CA VAL A 137 67.99 -3.20 6.18
C VAL A 137 68.18 -1.83 5.47
N SER A 138 67.80 -0.63 5.97
CA SER A 138 66.98 -0.15 7.11
C SER A 138 66.64 1.36 7.01
N LYS A 139 65.86 1.85 7.99
CA LYS A 139 65.23 3.16 8.24
C LYS A 139 66.19 4.38 8.38
N GLY A 140 65.68 5.59 8.06
CA GLY A 140 66.24 6.86 8.57
C GLY A 140 65.71 8.19 7.99
N VAL A 141 64.48 8.59 8.36
CA VAL A 141 63.94 9.97 8.60
C VAL A 141 64.43 11.18 7.78
N LYS A 142 63.49 11.86 7.07
CA LYS A 142 63.24 13.31 7.21
C LYS A 142 61.87 13.71 6.62
N THR A 143 60.90 13.81 7.51
CA THR A 143 59.59 14.45 7.35
C THR A 143 59.72 15.97 7.19
N TRP A 144 59.02 16.56 6.22
CA TRP A 144 58.45 17.90 6.35
C TRP A 144 56.93 17.78 6.47
N LEU A 145 56.40 18.56 7.40
CA LEU A 145 55.13 18.41 8.08
C LEU A 145 53.95 18.92 7.22
N ALA A 146 53.05 18.04 6.80
CA ALA A 146 51.64 18.43 6.71
C ALA A 146 51.17 18.60 8.15
N THR A 147 50.72 19.80 8.52
CA THR A 147 50.39 20.14 9.91
C THR A 147 49.29 19.23 10.46
N PRO A 148 49.23 19.00 11.79
CA PRO A 148 48.15 18.23 12.41
C PRO A 148 46.75 18.78 12.05
N LEU A 149 46.63 20.08 11.78
CA LEU A 149 45.39 20.73 11.36
C LEU A 149 44.88 20.27 9.98
N GLU A 150 45.74 20.05 8.98
CA GLU A 150 45.28 19.65 7.65
C GLU A 150 44.76 18.21 7.62
N LYS A 151 45.42 17.28 8.32
CA LYS A 151 44.92 15.90 8.48
C LYS A 151 43.66 15.84 9.34
N MET A 152 43.54 16.73 10.33
CA MET A 152 42.36 16.83 11.17
C MET A 152 41.19 17.50 10.45
N MET A 153 41.43 18.51 9.60
CA MET A 153 40.42 19.13 8.72
C MET A 153 39.98 18.20 7.59
N LEU A 154 40.89 17.42 7.00
CA LEU A 154 40.54 16.44 5.96
C LEU A 154 39.77 15.25 6.56
N ASN A 155 40.13 14.79 7.77
CA ASN A 155 39.35 13.78 8.49
C ASN A 155 38.01 14.31 9.00
N MET A 156 37.93 15.56 9.49
CA MET A 156 36.66 16.18 9.88
C MET A 156 35.74 16.42 8.69
N MET A 157 36.26 16.90 7.55
CA MET A 157 35.46 17.10 6.34
C MET A 157 34.95 15.76 5.77
N THR A 158 35.76 14.70 5.81
CA THR A 158 35.33 13.37 5.36
C THR A 158 34.38 12.67 6.35
N LEU A 159 34.55 12.85 7.66
CA LEU A 159 33.66 12.26 8.68
C LEU A 159 32.33 13.01 8.86
N SER A 160 32.26 14.31 8.52
CA SER A 160 31.04 15.12 8.70
C SER A 160 30.24 15.31 7.39
N PHE A 161 30.90 15.41 6.24
CA PHE A 161 30.21 15.63 4.97
C PHE A 161 29.84 14.34 4.26
N VAL A 162 30.57 13.23 4.41
CA VAL A 162 30.19 11.97 3.74
C VAL A 162 28.87 11.41 4.28
N PRO A 163 28.59 11.40 5.60
CA PRO A 163 27.27 11.00 6.10
C PRO A 163 26.17 11.98 5.72
N LEU A 164 26.45 13.28 5.69
CA LEU A 164 25.48 14.31 5.32
C LEU A 164 25.19 14.28 3.81
N LEU A 165 26.20 14.02 2.99
CA LEU A 165 26.07 13.81 1.55
C LEU A 165 25.40 12.48 1.26
N LEU A 166 25.69 11.40 2.00
CA LEU A 166 24.94 10.14 1.94
C LEU A 166 23.50 10.31 2.42
N ALA A 167 23.24 11.15 3.43
CA ALA A 167 21.90 11.46 3.90
C ALA A 167 21.16 12.37 2.92
N MET A 168 21.82 13.34 2.30
CA MET A 168 21.25 14.17 1.23
C MET A 168 21.08 13.36 -0.06
N VAL A 169 21.99 12.46 -0.38
CA VAL A 169 21.88 11.48 -1.48
C VAL A 169 20.79 10.46 -1.14
N ALA A 170 20.58 10.06 0.11
CA ALA A 170 19.45 9.22 0.54
C ALA A 170 18.12 9.99 0.53
N LEU A 171 18.11 11.27 0.92
CA LEU A 171 16.95 12.17 0.84
C LEU A 171 16.63 12.58 -0.60
N THR A 172 17.59 12.49 -1.52
CA THR A 172 17.40 12.72 -2.97
C THR A 172 17.22 11.40 -3.76
N LEU A 173 17.66 10.26 -3.23
CA LEU A 173 17.43 8.89 -3.70
C LEU A 173 16.20 8.23 -3.05
N GLU A 174 15.54 8.89 -2.10
CA GLU A 174 14.07 8.94 -2.06
C GLU A 174 13.54 9.66 -3.31
N SER A 175 14.14 9.40 -4.47
CA SER A 175 13.39 9.35 -5.71
C SER A 175 12.17 8.50 -5.40
N LYS A 176 10.99 9.08 -5.53
CA LYS A 176 9.72 8.37 -5.57
C LYS A 176 9.89 7.17 -6.50
N VAL A 177 10.25 6.00 -5.98
CA VAL A 177 10.04 4.76 -6.69
C VAL A 177 8.53 4.68 -6.74
N GLU A 178 8.00 5.05 -7.89
CA GLU A 178 6.57 5.08 -8.12
C GLU A 178 6.03 3.68 -7.88
N TYR A 179 5.00 3.56 -7.04
CA TYR A 179 4.40 2.28 -6.72
C TYR A 179 3.76 1.68 -7.98
N ASP A 180 4.27 0.54 -8.43
CA ASP A 180 3.83 -0.08 -9.68
C ASP A 180 2.63 -1.01 -9.46
N TYR A 181 1.42 -0.46 -9.59
CA TYR A 181 0.15 -1.19 -9.46
C TYR A 181 -0.04 -2.35 -10.45
N PHE A 182 0.88 -2.54 -11.40
CA PHE A 182 0.82 -3.61 -12.40
C PHE A 182 1.86 -4.72 -12.11
N GLN A 183 2.37 -4.77 -10.88
CA GLN A 183 3.16 -5.88 -10.35
C GLN A 183 2.53 -6.44 -9.07
N TYR A 184 2.92 -7.66 -8.71
CA TYR A 184 2.59 -8.23 -7.41
C TYR A 184 3.58 -7.75 -6.37
N HIS A 185 3.08 -7.38 -5.19
CA HIS A 185 3.90 -6.83 -4.11
C HIS A 185 3.89 -7.73 -2.87
N PRO A 186 5.06 -7.97 -2.22
CA PRO A 186 5.11 -8.60 -0.91
C PRO A 186 4.45 -7.71 0.16
N MET A 187 4.10 -8.31 1.31
CA MET A 187 3.35 -7.63 2.37
C MET A 187 4.02 -6.34 2.88
N GLU A 188 5.35 -6.30 2.94
CA GLU A 188 6.10 -5.12 3.39
C GLU A 188 5.92 -3.91 2.46
N GLU A 189 5.91 -4.16 1.15
CA GLU A 189 5.65 -3.13 0.14
C GLU A 189 4.21 -2.65 0.19
N ILE A 190 3.23 -3.57 0.36
CA ILE A 190 1.82 -3.21 0.55
C ILE A 190 1.63 -2.34 1.81
N SER A 191 2.27 -2.71 2.93
CA SER A 191 2.18 -1.95 4.19
C SER A 191 2.79 -0.55 4.05
N SER A 192 3.93 -0.46 3.36
CA SER A 192 4.59 0.81 3.04
C SER A 192 3.71 1.67 2.13
N TRP A 193 3.06 1.06 1.13
CA TRP A 193 2.12 1.72 0.24
C TRP A 193 0.89 2.27 0.99
N MET A 194 0.26 1.50 1.88
CA MET A 194 -0.85 1.98 2.71
C MET A 194 -0.45 3.23 3.49
N SER A 195 0.73 3.21 4.11
CA SER A 195 1.30 4.34 4.85
C SER A 195 1.56 5.55 3.95
N GLN A 196 2.05 5.33 2.73
CA GLN A 196 2.24 6.38 1.73
C GLN A 196 0.91 7.00 1.28
N MET A 197 -0.13 6.20 1.04
CA MET A 197 -1.45 6.71 0.66
C MET A 197 -2.06 7.58 1.77
N ALA A 198 -1.95 7.16 3.04
CA ALA A 198 -2.40 7.96 4.18
C ALA A 198 -1.65 9.30 4.31
N LYS A 199 -0.34 9.31 3.97
CA LYS A 199 0.48 10.53 3.97
C LYS A 199 0.17 11.46 2.79
N GLN A 200 -0.13 10.90 1.61
CA GLN A 200 -0.41 11.66 0.39
C GLN A 200 -1.83 12.24 0.35
N TYR A 201 -2.80 11.53 0.95
CA TYR A 201 -4.22 11.91 0.96
C TYR A 201 -4.77 12.02 2.41
N PRO A 202 -4.20 12.89 3.27
CA PRO A 202 -4.56 12.97 4.69
C PRO A 202 -5.96 13.53 4.96
N ASP A 203 -6.59 14.13 3.95
CA ASP A 203 -7.96 14.62 3.96
C ASP A 203 -8.98 13.48 3.90
N VAL A 204 -8.66 12.38 3.22
CA VAL A 204 -9.60 11.29 2.93
C VAL A 204 -9.17 9.91 3.38
N VAL A 205 -7.88 9.63 3.57
CA VAL A 205 -7.37 8.30 3.95
C VAL A 205 -7.00 8.24 5.43
N THR A 206 -7.46 7.20 6.13
CA THR A 206 -7.02 6.86 7.48
C THR A 206 -6.77 5.35 7.56
N ILE A 207 -5.63 4.96 8.15
CA ILE A 207 -5.35 3.55 8.43
C ILE A 207 -6.02 3.17 9.75
N VAL A 208 -6.72 2.04 9.76
CA VAL A 208 -7.37 1.49 10.96
C VAL A 208 -6.88 0.07 11.18
N ASP A 209 -6.26 -0.14 12.34
CA ASP A 209 -5.93 -1.48 12.82
C ASP A 209 -7.17 -2.09 13.46
N TYR A 210 -7.55 -3.28 13.04
CA TYR A 210 -8.80 -3.90 13.49
C TYR A 210 -8.68 -5.36 13.94
N GLY A 211 -7.46 -5.90 13.93
CA GLY A 211 -7.20 -7.24 14.42
C GLY A 211 -5.73 -7.61 14.39
N LYS A 212 -5.47 -8.86 14.79
CA LYS A 212 -4.17 -9.52 14.70
C LYS A 212 -4.34 -10.84 13.98
N SER A 213 -3.37 -11.23 13.16
CA SER A 213 -3.28 -12.57 12.60
C SER A 213 -2.83 -13.58 13.66
N TYR A 214 -2.85 -14.87 13.33
CA TYR A 214 -2.38 -15.91 14.24
C TYR A 214 -0.92 -15.72 14.68
N GLU A 215 -0.02 -15.35 13.75
CA GLU A 215 1.39 -15.05 14.03
C GLU A 215 1.59 -13.61 14.60
N ASN A 216 0.52 -13.00 15.15
CA ASN A 216 0.51 -11.70 15.83
C ASN A 216 0.90 -10.49 14.96
N ARG A 217 0.63 -10.54 13.65
CA ARG A 217 0.79 -9.39 12.76
C ARG A 217 -0.47 -8.54 12.76
N THR A 218 -0.31 -7.23 12.67
CA THR A 218 -1.46 -6.31 12.58
C THR A 218 -2.23 -6.54 11.29
N ILE A 219 -3.56 -6.66 11.41
CA ILE A 219 -4.46 -6.58 10.27
C ILE A 219 -5.02 -5.16 10.23
N SER A 220 -4.69 -4.46 9.15
CA SER A 220 -5.03 -3.06 8.96
C SER A 220 -5.88 -2.90 7.70
N LEU A 221 -6.74 -1.89 7.70
CA LEU A 221 -7.52 -1.48 6.55
C LEU A 221 -7.33 0.02 6.28
N MET A 222 -7.71 0.45 5.08
CA MET A 222 -7.82 1.86 4.72
C MET A 222 -9.30 2.26 4.82
N ARG A 223 -9.61 3.21 5.71
CA ARG A 223 -10.87 3.96 5.69
C ARG A 223 -10.68 5.15 4.77
N ILE A 224 -11.47 5.20 3.70
CA ILE A 224 -11.38 6.24 2.66
C ILE A 224 -12.72 6.96 2.56
N GLY A 225 -12.71 8.28 2.73
CA GLY A 225 -13.91 9.11 2.60
C GLY A 225 -13.69 10.54 3.08
N LEU A 226 -14.50 11.47 2.59
CA LEU A 226 -14.45 12.87 3.01
C LEU A 226 -14.92 13.00 4.46
N LYS A 227 -14.26 13.88 5.22
CA LYS A 227 -14.62 14.22 6.58
C LYS A 227 -15.88 15.09 6.58
N THR A 228 -16.94 14.57 7.18
CA THR A 228 -18.23 15.25 7.32
C THR A 228 -18.75 15.05 8.75
N ASP A 229 -19.57 15.98 9.24
CA ASP A 229 -20.23 15.83 10.54
C ASP A 229 -21.41 14.83 10.52
N ALA A 230 -21.88 14.47 9.32
CA ALA A 230 -22.97 13.51 9.15
C ALA A 230 -22.52 12.07 9.47
N LYS A 231 -23.44 11.26 9.99
CA LYS A 231 -23.25 9.81 10.11
C LYS A 231 -23.25 9.21 8.70
N LYS A 232 -22.13 8.61 8.29
CA LYS A 232 -21.94 8.03 6.96
C LYS A 232 -22.37 6.57 6.92
N LYS A 233 -22.79 6.13 5.74
CA LYS A 233 -22.87 4.70 5.42
C LYS A 233 -21.50 4.16 5.04
N ALA A 234 -21.39 2.85 4.82
CA ALA A 234 -20.12 2.20 4.61
C ALA A 234 -20.17 1.15 3.50
N ILE A 235 -19.05 0.98 2.82
CA ILE A 235 -18.77 -0.12 1.90
C ILE A 235 -17.61 -0.91 2.49
N TRP A 236 -17.76 -2.23 2.57
CA TRP A 236 -16.67 -3.13 2.93
C TRP A 236 -16.10 -3.78 1.67
N MET A 237 -14.77 -3.80 1.55
CA MET A 237 -14.05 -4.58 0.56
C MET A 237 -12.85 -5.26 1.21
N ASP A 238 -12.79 -6.59 1.16
CA ASP A 238 -11.61 -7.34 1.55
C ASP A 238 -11.00 -8.09 0.37
N CYS A 239 -9.69 -8.24 0.44
CA CYS A 239 -8.89 -9.00 -0.50
C CYS A 239 -7.93 -9.93 0.26
N GLY A 240 -7.41 -10.94 -0.44
CA GLY A 240 -6.38 -11.81 0.11
C GLY A 240 -6.83 -12.63 1.31
N ILE A 241 -8.09 -13.09 1.33
CA ILE A 241 -8.55 -14.12 2.28
C ILE A 241 -7.79 -15.43 2.03
N HIS A 242 -7.58 -15.80 0.77
CA HIS A 242 -6.73 -16.92 0.40
C HIS A 242 -5.37 -16.42 -0.09
N ALA A 243 -4.31 -17.01 0.45
CA ALA A 243 -2.95 -16.50 0.30
C ALA A 243 -2.41 -16.50 -1.14
N ARG A 244 -2.71 -17.55 -1.93
CA ARG A 244 -2.22 -17.71 -3.32
C ARG A 244 -2.90 -16.83 -4.37
N GLU A 245 -4.01 -16.17 -4.01
CA GLU A 245 -4.86 -15.41 -4.94
C GLU A 245 -4.31 -13.99 -5.11
N TRP A 246 -3.06 -13.86 -5.58
CA TRP A 246 -2.28 -12.60 -5.58
C TRP A 246 -2.93 -11.46 -6.38
N ILE A 247 -3.78 -11.78 -7.36
CA ILE A 247 -4.54 -10.76 -8.11
C ILE A 247 -5.58 -10.03 -7.25
N ALA A 248 -6.09 -10.65 -6.18
CA ALA A 248 -7.05 -9.99 -5.29
C ALA A 248 -6.40 -8.83 -4.51
N PRO A 249 -5.27 -9.00 -3.79
CA PRO A 249 -4.55 -7.87 -3.20
C PRO A 249 -4.15 -6.79 -4.21
N ALA A 250 -3.70 -7.18 -5.41
CA ALA A 250 -3.35 -6.22 -6.47
C ALA A 250 -4.57 -5.38 -6.90
N PHE A 251 -5.75 -6.01 -7.03
CA PHE A 251 -7.00 -5.31 -7.31
C PHE A 251 -7.39 -4.33 -6.20
N CYS A 252 -7.32 -4.71 -4.92
CA CYS A 252 -7.63 -3.78 -3.83
C CYS A 252 -6.74 -2.52 -3.87
N GLN A 253 -5.44 -2.68 -4.18
CA GLN A 253 -4.52 -1.55 -4.32
C GLN A 253 -4.90 -0.67 -5.52
N TYR A 254 -5.20 -1.29 -6.67
CA TYR A 254 -5.67 -0.58 -7.85
C TYR A 254 -6.99 0.16 -7.60
N PHE A 255 -7.96 -0.46 -6.94
CA PHE A 255 -9.24 0.16 -6.61
C PHE A 255 -9.04 1.43 -5.77
N VAL A 256 -8.19 1.36 -4.73
CA VAL A 256 -7.81 2.52 -3.90
C VAL A 256 -7.21 3.63 -4.75
N ARG A 257 -6.27 3.30 -5.65
CA ARG A 257 -5.70 4.28 -6.59
C ARG A 257 -6.79 4.97 -7.41
N GLN A 258 -7.70 4.21 -8.02
CA GLN A 258 -8.72 4.77 -8.89
C GLN A 258 -9.66 5.75 -8.16
N ILE A 259 -10.14 5.39 -6.97
CA ILE A 259 -11.04 6.26 -6.21
C ILE A 259 -10.31 7.53 -5.69
N LEU A 260 -9.03 7.42 -5.31
CA LEU A 260 -8.22 8.57 -4.87
C LEU A 260 -7.80 9.49 -6.02
N GLN A 261 -7.75 8.98 -7.26
CA GLN A 261 -7.45 9.80 -8.44
C GLN A 261 -8.68 10.56 -8.95
N THR A 262 -9.89 10.11 -8.59
CA THR A 262 -11.14 10.63 -9.16
C THR A 262 -12.00 11.42 -8.16
N TYR A 263 -11.79 11.31 -6.85
CA TYR A 263 -12.69 11.93 -5.85
C TYR A 263 -12.86 13.46 -5.91
N LYS A 264 -11.95 14.18 -6.57
CA LYS A 264 -12.02 15.64 -6.76
C LYS A 264 -12.51 16.06 -8.14
N THR A 265 -12.57 15.12 -9.09
CA THR A 265 -12.85 15.41 -10.50
C THR A 265 -14.14 14.75 -10.99
N ASP A 266 -14.53 13.63 -10.39
CA ASP A 266 -15.79 12.94 -10.62
C ASP A 266 -16.78 13.28 -9.50
N ALA A 267 -17.82 14.04 -9.86
CA ALA A 267 -18.88 14.46 -8.94
C ALA A 267 -19.62 13.27 -8.28
N LYS A 268 -19.73 12.14 -8.98
CA LYS A 268 -20.36 10.93 -8.44
C LYS A 268 -19.45 10.28 -7.39
N MET A 269 -18.14 10.22 -7.64
CA MET A 269 -17.18 9.74 -6.64
C MET A 269 -17.13 10.67 -5.42
N GLU A 270 -17.12 11.98 -5.63
CA GLU A 270 -17.18 12.98 -4.56
C GLU A 270 -18.43 12.80 -3.69
N ALA A 271 -19.60 12.64 -4.31
CA ALA A 271 -20.86 12.36 -3.60
C ALA A 271 -20.79 11.05 -2.81
N MET A 272 -20.25 9.98 -3.40
CA MET A 272 -20.06 8.71 -2.71
C MET A 272 -19.12 8.85 -1.50
N MET A 273 -18.00 9.54 -1.65
CA MET A 273 -17.06 9.78 -0.54
C MET A 273 -17.59 10.75 0.51
N THR A 274 -18.55 11.61 0.18
CA THR A 274 -19.26 12.48 1.13
C THR A 274 -20.26 11.68 1.96
N ASN A 275 -20.99 10.77 1.33
CA ASN A 275 -22.10 10.04 1.95
C ASN A 275 -21.65 8.72 2.61
N MET A 276 -20.53 8.15 2.16
CA MET A 276 -20.06 6.82 2.54
C MET A 276 -18.57 6.78 2.83
N ASP A 277 -18.18 5.86 3.71
CA ASP A 277 -16.79 5.46 3.92
C ASP A 277 -16.51 4.12 3.23
N PHE A 278 -15.38 4.03 2.53
CA PHE A 278 -14.88 2.80 1.95
C PHE A 278 -13.88 2.18 2.93
N TYR A 279 -14.18 0.99 3.43
CA TYR A 279 -13.29 0.20 4.29
C TYR A 279 -12.65 -0.90 3.46
N ILE A 280 -11.37 -0.74 3.14
CA ILE A 280 -10.65 -1.62 2.20
C ILE A 280 -9.52 -2.32 2.94
N THR A 281 -9.58 -3.65 3.02
CA THR A 281 -8.50 -4.51 3.55
C THR A 281 -7.75 -5.15 2.39
N PRO A 282 -6.53 -4.69 2.03
CA PRO A 282 -5.79 -5.25 0.89
C PRO A 282 -5.38 -6.72 1.07
N VAL A 283 -5.06 -7.12 2.31
CA VAL A 283 -4.67 -8.50 2.64
C VAL A 283 -5.24 -8.87 4.00
N LEU A 284 -6.29 -9.70 4.04
CA LEU A 284 -6.84 -10.22 5.29
C LEU A 284 -5.94 -11.32 5.89
N ASN A 285 -5.54 -12.30 5.08
CA ASN A 285 -4.70 -13.41 5.49
C ASN A 285 -3.21 -13.03 5.41
N VAL A 286 -2.79 -12.13 6.29
CA VAL A 286 -1.42 -11.58 6.30
C VAL A 286 -0.37 -12.70 6.40
N ASP A 287 -0.57 -13.66 7.29
CA ASP A 287 0.40 -14.73 7.52
C ASP A 287 0.51 -15.69 6.33
N GLY A 288 -0.64 -16.11 5.80
CA GLY A 288 -0.69 -16.96 4.61
C GLY A 288 -0.08 -16.26 3.41
N TYR A 289 -0.40 -14.98 3.19
CA TYR A 289 0.14 -14.20 2.09
C TYR A 289 1.67 -14.15 2.17
N ILE A 290 2.24 -13.72 3.30
CA ILE A 290 3.70 -13.74 3.54
C ILE A 290 4.28 -15.14 3.29
N PHE A 291 3.61 -16.19 3.75
CA PHE A 291 4.08 -17.55 3.55
C PHE A 291 4.14 -17.95 2.07
N SER A 292 3.16 -17.52 1.26
CA SER A 292 3.14 -17.77 -0.19
C SER A 292 4.28 -17.08 -0.95
N TRP A 293 4.85 -16.01 -0.41
CA TRP A 293 6.00 -15.29 -0.99
C TRP A 293 7.35 -15.91 -0.66
N LYS A 294 7.43 -16.86 0.30
CA LYS A 294 8.72 -17.38 0.78
C LYS A 294 9.52 -18.14 -0.28
N ASN A 295 8.86 -18.93 -1.13
CA ASN A 295 9.47 -19.70 -2.22
C ASN A 295 8.40 -20.28 -3.15
N SER A 296 8.81 -20.82 -4.29
CA SER A 296 7.93 -21.45 -5.27
C SER A 296 7.10 -22.61 -4.71
N SER A 297 7.65 -23.42 -3.81
CA SER A 297 6.93 -24.55 -3.19
C SER A 297 5.75 -24.08 -2.32
N ASN A 298 5.84 -22.89 -1.74
CA ASN A 298 4.79 -22.31 -0.89
C ASN A 298 3.83 -21.39 -1.67
N ARG A 299 4.14 -21.04 -2.93
CA ARG A 299 3.36 -20.08 -3.75
C ARG A 299 1.88 -20.41 -3.83
N LEU A 300 1.53 -21.70 -3.81
CA LEU A 300 0.16 -22.19 -3.89
C LEU A 300 -0.51 -22.43 -2.53
N TRP A 301 0.09 -21.93 -1.45
CA TRP A 301 -0.52 -21.95 -0.11
C TRP A 301 -1.82 -21.12 -0.10
N ARG A 302 -2.87 -21.66 0.51
CA ARG A 302 -4.22 -21.05 0.51
C ARG A 302 -4.61 -20.51 1.88
N LYS A 303 -4.45 -21.33 2.90
CA LYS A 303 -4.99 -21.14 4.26
C LYS A 303 -4.24 -20.06 5.04
N ASN A 304 -4.67 -19.74 6.26
CA ASN A 304 -3.83 -19.00 7.20
C ASN A 304 -2.67 -19.87 7.72
N ARG A 305 -2.04 -19.49 8.84
CA ARG A 305 -0.87 -20.17 9.41
C ARG A 305 -1.06 -20.68 10.84
N SER A 306 -2.29 -20.78 11.33
CA SER A 306 -2.57 -21.41 12.62
C SER A 306 -2.17 -22.89 12.63
N PRO A 307 -1.76 -23.48 13.77
CA PRO A 307 -1.51 -24.91 13.86
C PRO A 307 -2.85 -25.67 13.90
N GLY A 308 -2.89 -26.82 13.24
CA GLY A 308 -4.03 -27.71 13.31
C GLY A 308 -4.22 -28.36 14.69
N PRO A 309 -5.22 -29.23 14.86
CA PRO A 309 -5.52 -29.87 16.14
C PRO A 309 -4.35 -30.66 16.74
N SER A 310 -3.65 -31.44 15.92
CA SER A 310 -2.50 -32.29 16.29
C SER A 310 -1.15 -31.60 16.13
N GLY A 311 -1.10 -30.40 15.55
CA GLY A 311 0.12 -29.62 15.32
C GLY A 311 1.02 -30.09 14.17
N ASP A 312 0.65 -31.16 13.48
CA ASP A 312 1.31 -31.74 12.30
C ASP A 312 0.87 -31.12 10.97
N CYS A 313 -0.30 -30.48 10.97
CA CYS A 313 -0.86 -29.72 9.85
C CYS A 313 -0.97 -28.23 10.22
N TYR A 314 -1.05 -27.37 9.21
CA TYR A 314 -1.16 -25.93 9.40
C TYR A 314 -2.25 -25.33 8.53
N GLY A 315 -2.86 -24.28 9.06
CA GLY A 315 -3.80 -23.39 8.42
C GLY A 315 -5.24 -23.88 8.48
N THR A 316 -6.12 -22.90 8.57
CA THR A 316 -7.57 -22.99 8.34
C THR A 316 -7.92 -22.21 7.08
N ASP A 317 -8.87 -22.71 6.31
CA ASP A 317 -9.49 -21.95 5.23
C ASP A 317 -10.39 -20.86 5.85
N LEU A 318 -9.92 -19.62 5.80
CA LEU A 318 -10.65 -18.49 6.37
C LEU A 318 -12.04 -18.32 5.75
N ASN A 319 -12.22 -18.65 4.47
CA ASN A 319 -13.53 -18.57 3.80
C ASN A 319 -14.39 -19.83 3.99
N ARG A 320 -14.04 -20.64 5.00
CA ARG A 320 -14.89 -21.65 5.62
C ARG A 320 -15.07 -21.40 7.11
N ASN A 321 -14.42 -20.39 7.67
CA ASN A 321 -14.36 -20.17 9.11
C ASN A 321 -15.41 -19.21 9.65
N PHE A 322 -16.12 -18.45 8.82
CA PHE A 322 -17.15 -17.52 9.32
C PHE A 322 -18.37 -18.28 9.85
N ASP A 323 -19.09 -17.72 10.82
CA ASP A 323 -20.32 -18.32 11.36
C ASP A 323 -21.50 -18.17 10.39
N ALA A 324 -21.42 -18.87 9.26
CA ALA A 324 -22.43 -18.91 8.22
C ALA A 324 -22.78 -20.36 7.89
N ASN A 325 -23.99 -20.77 8.28
CA ASN A 325 -24.51 -22.12 8.00
C ASN A 325 -23.54 -23.24 8.48
N TRP A 326 -22.88 -23.02 9.62
CA TRP A 326 -22.15 -24.06 10.34
C TRP A 326 -23.15 -24.93 11.12
N GLY A 327 -23.00 -26.25 11.06
CA GLY A 327 -23.91 -27.18 11.75
C GLY A 327 -25.31 -27.26 11.14
N SER A 328 -25.50 -26.79 9.90
CA SER A 328 -26.79 -26.90 9.19
C SER A 328 -27.06 -28.30 8.64
N GLU A 329 -26.04 -29.15 8.53
CA GLU A 329 -26.23 -30.57 8.24
C GLU A 329 -26.38 -31.35 9.56
N CYS A 330 -27.49 -32.08 9.72
CA CYS A 330 -27.62 -33.05 10.78
C CYS A 330 -27.18 -34.41 10.21
N LEU A 331 -25.95 -34.83 10.51
CA LEU A 331 -25.48 -36.19 10.22
C LEU A 331 -26.14 -37.19 11.19
N ILE A 332 -27.46 -37.37 11.07
CA ILE A 332 -28.12 -38.62 11.45
C ILE A 332 -28.34 -39.39 10.16
N THR A 333 -27.28 -40.04 9.69
CA THR A 333 -27.42 -41.21 8.82
C THR A 333 -28.14 -42.30 9.61
N GLU A 334 -29.24 -42.80 9.07
CA GLU A 334 -30.05 -43.93 9.57
C GLU A 334 -30.92 -43.65 10.82
N LEU A 335 -32.04 -42.95 10.64
CA LEU A 335 -33.34 -43.35 11.21
C LEU A 335 -34.45 -42.42 10.69
N ARG A 336 -35.23 -42.93 9.73
CA ARG A 336 -36.50 -42.33 9.29
C ARG A 336 -37.56 -42.39 10.40
N VAL A 337 -37.40 -41.64 11.49
CA VAL A 337 -38.51 -41.43 12.44
C VAL A 337 -38.60 -40.02 13.02
N VAL A 338 -37.55 -39.17 13.05
CA VAL A 338 -37.63 -38.00 13.93
C VAL A 338 -37.45 -36.63 13.29
N LYS A 339 -38.45 -36.21 12.51
CA LYS A 339 -38.68 -34.78 12.18
C LYS A 339 -39.12 -33.91 13.37
N GLN A 340 -39.31 -34.50 14.55
CA GLN A 340 -39.79 -33.80 15.76
C GLN A 340 -38.68 -33.46 16.78
N LEU A 341 -37.41 -33.82 16.49
CA LEU A 341 -36.25 -33.60 17.39
C LEU A 341 -35.28 -32.52 16.89
N VAL A 342 -35.67 -31.68 15.93
CA VAL A 342 -34.83 -30.54 15.48
C VAL A 342 -34.47 -29.63 16.66
N GLY A 343 -35.34 -29.51 17.67
CA GLY A 343 -35.07 -28.74 18.89
C GLY A 343 -34.14 -29.39 19.93
N LEU A 344 -33.83 -30.69 19.81
CA LEU A 344 -32.98 -31.41 20.77
C LEU A 344 -31.51 -31.57 20.30
N CYS A 345 -31.21 -31.22 19.04
CA CYS A 345 -29.83 -31.16 18.54
C CYS A 345 -29.00 -30.00 19.11
N GLN A 346 -29.59 -29.07 19.87
CA GLN A 346 -28.86 -27.90 20.37
C GLN A 346 -28.24 -28.09 21.77
N GLN A 347 -28.48 -29.23 22.44
CA GLN A 347 -28.20 -29.41 23.88
C GLN A 347 -27.21 -30.52 24.26
N LEU A 348 -26.55 -31.20 23.31
CA LEU A 348 -25.55 -32.23 23.61
C LEU A 348 -24.16 -31.82 23.13
N ILE A 349 -23.18 -31.81 24.04
CA ILE A 349 -21.82 -31.22 23.92
C ILE A 349 -20.87 -32.06 23.02
N LEU A 350 -21.38 -32.70 21.95
CA LEU A 350 -20.61 -33.57 21.06
C LEU A 350 -21.02 -33.42 19.58
N PHE A 351 -21.49 -32.26 19.14
CA PHE A 351 -21.81 -32.05 17.73
C PHE A 351 -20.55 -31.75 16.92
N SER A 352 -20.19 -32.67 16.03
CA SER A 352 -19.51 -32.29 14.79
C SER A 352 -20.40 -31.27 14.10
N PHE A 353 -19.95 -30.01 14.06
CA PHE A 353 -20.62 -28.96 13.30
C PHE A 353 -20.53 -29.34 11.81
N ALA A 354 -21.50 -30.08 11.30
CA ALA A 354 -21.46 -30.46 9.90
C ALA A 354 -21.74 -29.22 9.04
N ALA A 355 -20.77 -28.89 8.22
CA ALA A 355 -20.78 -27.82 7.25
C ALA A 355 -20.64 -28.47 5.86
N ILE A 356 -21.24 -27.86 4.84
CA ILE A 356 -21.14 -28.38 3.47
C ILE A 356 -19.92 -27.78 2.77
N GLY A 357 -19.29 -28.54 1.87
CA GLY A 357 -18.13 -28.06 1.09
C GLY A 357 -16.88 -27.76 1.92
N VAL A 358 -16.71 -28.49 3.03
CA VAL A 358 -15.53 -28.44 3.93
C VAL A 358 -14.94 -29.83 4.11
N SER A 359 -13.76 -29.90 4.71
CA SER A 359 -13.08 -31.15 5.09
C SER A 359 -12.68 -31.12 6.56
N SER A 360 -12.95 -32.19 7.30
CA SER A 360 -12.45 -32.32 8.68
C SER A 360 -10.95 -32.64 8.76
N ASP A 361 -10.34 -33.11 7.66
CA ASP A 361 -8.88 -33.27 7.56
C ASP A 361 -8.20 -31.91 7.47
N CYS A 362 -7.36 -31.61 8.45
CA CYS A 362 -6.62 -30.36 8.54
C CYS A 362 -5.51 -30.20 7.49
N ASN A 363 -5.14 -31.25 6.75
CA ASN A 363 -4.28 -31.11 5.57
C ASN A 363 -5.04 -30.60 4.34
N SER A 364 -6.37 -30.67 4.36
CA SER A 364 -7.19 -30.16 3.27
C SER A 364 -7.12 -28.64 3.15
N ASN A 365 -7.21 -28.17 1.91
CA ASN A 365 -7.30 -26.75 1.56
C ASN A 365 -8.62 -26.10 1.98
N ILE A 366 -9.63 -26.90 2.31
CA ILE A 366 -10.97 -26.47 2.75
C ILE A 366 -11.25 -26.91 4.20
N TYR A 367 -10.18 -27.05 5.00
CA TYR A 367 -10.32 -27.29 6.44
C TYR A 367 -10.95 -26.06 7.11
N PRO A 368 -12.10 -26.19 7.79
CA PRO A 368 -12.88 -25.03 8.22
C PRO A 368 -12.43 -24.47 9.58
N GLY A 369 -11.49 -25.11 10.25
CA GLY A 369 -11.03 -24.74 11.59
C GLY A 369 -11.67 -25.58 12.68
N ARG A 370 -11.35 -25.26 13.94
CA ARG A 370 -11.86 -26.01 15.11
C ARG A 370 -13.34 -25.73 15.41
N GLY A 371 -13.88 -24.68 14.81
CA GLY A 371 -15.26 -24.22 14.94
C GLY A 371 -15.45 -22.93 14.15
N PRO A 372 -16.68 -22.42 14.07
CA PRO A 372 -16.91 -21.11 13.48
C PRO A 372 -16.11 -20.07 14.26
N ILE A 373 -15.61 -19.06 13.55
CA ILE A 373 -14.81 -17.94 14.03
C ILE A 373 -13.63 -18.37 14.92
N SER A 374 -13.05 -19.55 14.69
CA SER A 374 -11.86 -20.02 15.42
C SER A 374 -10.59 -19.25 15.07
N GLU A 375 -10.51 -18.66 13.87
CA GLU A 375 -9.32 -17.97 13.38
C GLU A 375 -9.38 -16.46 13.72
N PRO A 376 -8.28 -15.87 14.22
CA PRO A 376 -8.28 -14.47 14.64
C PRO A 376 -8.48 -13.50 13.46
N GLU A 377 -8.10 -13.88 12.24
CA GLU A 377 -8.40 -13.09 11.03
C GLU A 377 -9.91 -13.02 10.75
N ALA A 378 -10.64 -14.14 10.88
CA ALA A 378 -12.09 -14.17 10.70
C ALA A 378 -12.82 -13.43 11.83
N GLN A 379 -12.31 -13.55 13.07
CA GLN A 379 -12.79 -12.77 14.21
C GLN A 379 -12.66 -11.26 13.98
N ALA A 380 -11.53 -10.81 13.43
CA ALA A 380 -11.28 -9.39 13.17
C ALA A 380 -12.38 -8.79 12.26
N VAL A 381 -12.70 -9.46 11.15
CA VAL A 381 -13.79 -9.05 10.25
C VAL A 381 -15.14 -9.12 10.96
N THR A 382 -15.42 -10.25 11.64
CA THR A 382 -16.70 -10.50 12.33
C THR A 382 -17.00 -9.40 13.35
N TYR A 383 -16.01 -9.02 14.17
CA TYR A 383 -16.19 -8.01 15.20
C TYR A 383 -16.22 -6.59 14.63
N PHE A 384 -15.36 -6.27 13.65
CA PHE A 384 -15.33 -4.92 13.07
C PHE A 384 -16.59 -4.61 12.27
N VAL A 385 -16.98 -5.51 11.37
CA VAL A 385 -18.16 -5.33 10.51
C VAL A 385 -19.44 -5.59 11.30
N GLY A 386 -19.49 -6.65 12.12
CA GLY A 386 -20.68 -7.02 12.88
C GLY A 386 -21.11 -5.99 13.91
N SER A 387 -20.16 -5.29 14.54
CA SER A 387 -20.47 -4.19 15.48
C SER A 387 -21.05 -2.94 14.81
N ARG A 388 -21.01 -2.87 13.47
CA ARG A 388 -21.48 -1.71 12.67
C ARG A 388 -22.30 -2.14 11.47
N LYS A 389 -22.93 -3.32 11.52
CA LYS A 389 -23.60 -3.95 10.37
C LYS A 389 -24.66 -3.04 9.71
N GLU A 390 -25.35 -2.22 10.49
CA GLU A 390 -26.36 -1.27 10.00
C GLU A 390 -25.78 -0.13 9.15
N ASP A 391 -24.48 0.15 9.27
CA ASP A 391 -23.80 1.18 8.51
C ASP A 391 -23.38 0.66 7.12
N PHE A 392 -23.17 -0.65 6.98
CA PHE A 392 -22.70 -1.25 5.72
C PHE A 392 -23.84 -1.48 4.71
N LEU A 393 -23.69 -0.90 3.52
CA LEU A 393 -24.61 -1.11 2.39
C LEU A 393 -24.16 -2.25 1.47
N CYS A 394 -22.86 -2.53 1.47
CA CYS A 394 -22.24 -3.47 0.56
C CYS A 394 -21.05 -4.18 1.22
N PHE A 395 -20.90 -5.47 0.96
CA PHE A 395 -19.77 -6.31 1.35
C PHE A 395 -19.21 -7.04 0.12
N LEU A 396 -18.00 -6.67 -0.28
CA LEU A 396 -17.30 -7.25 -1.42
C LEU A 396 -16.10 -8.04 -0.92
N THR A 397 -16.03 -9.33 -1.23
CA THR A 397 -14.84 -10.16 -0.94
C THR A 397 -14.22 -10.60 -2.25
N ILE A 398 -12.94 -10.26 -2.45
CA ILE A 398 -12.25 -10.43 -3.73
C ILE A 398 -11.32 -11.63 -3.67
N HIS A 399 -11.49 -12.50 -4.65
CA HIS A 399 -10.86 -13.80 -4.81
C HIS A 399 -10.40 -14.02 -6.25
N SER A 400 -9.76 -15.16 -6.49
CA SER A 400 -9.52 -15.68 -7.83
C SER A 400 -9.44 -17.22 -7.75
N TYR A 401 -9.66 -17.98 -8.81
CA TYR A 401 -9.97 -17.56 -10.17
C TYR A 401 -11.28 -18.23 -10.62
N GLY A 402 -11.80 -17.81 -11.78
CA GLY A 402 -12.94 -18.46 -12.41
C GLY A 402 -13.85 -17.50 -13.16
N GLN A 403 -13.60 -16.18 -13.08
CA GLN A 403 -14.44 -15.14 -13.66
C GLN A 403 -15.91 -15.30 -13.21
N LEU A 404 -16.14 -15.21 -11.90
CA LEU A 404 -17.46 -15.38 -11.29
C LEU A 404 -17.82 -14.18 -10.42
N LEU A 405 -19.11 -13.86 -10.36
CA LEU A 405 -19.70 -13.04 -9.31
C LEU A 405 -20.67 -13.91 -8.52
N LEU A 406 -20.23 -14.35 -7.33
CA LEU A 406 -21.05 -15.22 -6.49
C LEU A 406 -21.90 -14.40 -5.56
N ILE A 407 -23.19 -14.72 -5.50
CA ILE A 407 -24.16 -14.17 -4.55
C ILE A 407 -24.51 -15.21 -3.48
N PRO A 408 -25.04 -14.80 -2.31
CA PRO A 408 -25.53 -15.74 -1.31
C PRO A 408 -26.73 -16.56 -1.81
N TYR A 409 -26.95 -17.77 -1.30
CA TYR A 409 -26.10 -18.46 -0.31
C TYR A 409 -25.19 -19.50 -0.97
N GLY A 410 -24.09 -19.81 -0.31
CA GLY A 410 -23.23 -20.93 -0.62
C GLY A 410 -23.87 -22.28 -0.29
N HIS A 411 -24.78 -22.31 0.67
CA HIS A 411 -25.49 -23.52 1.09
C HIS A 411 -26.80 -23.70 0.30
N PRO A 412 -27.09 -24.89 -0.26
CA PRO A 412 -28.19 -25.10 -1.22
C PRO A 412 -29.58 -24.93 -0.60
N ASP A 413 -29.73 -25.18 0.70
CA ASP A 413 -31.01 -25.05 1.40
C ASP A 413 -31.38 -23.60 1.79
N PHE A 414 -30.53 -22.62 1.50
CA PHE A 414 -30.77 -21.22 1.86
C PHE A 414 -30.83 -20.33 0.62
N THR A 415 -31.67 -19.30 0.67
CA THR A 415 -31.80 -18.31 -0.40
C THR A 415 -31.92 -16.92 0.23
N ALA A 416 -31.22 -15.93 -0.33
CA ALA A 416 -31.28 -14.56 0.16
C ALA A 416 -32.69 -13.97 -0.08
N SER A 417 -33.24 -13.24 0.89
CA SER A 417 -34.56 -12.62 0.74
C SER A 417 -34.62 -11.56 -0.37
N ASN A 418 -33.47 -11.04 -0.78
CA ASN A 418 -33.29 -10.11 -1.91
C ASN A 418 -32.53 -10.74 -3.08
N TYR A 419 -32.71 -12.06 -3.30
CA TYR A 419 -32.04 -12.82 -4.36
C TYR A 419 -32.14 -12.15 -5.74
N ASP A 420 -33.35 -11.74 -6.15
CA ASP A 420 -33.57 -11.13 -7.47
C ASP A 420 -32.80 -9.82 -7.65
N GLU A 421 -32.67 -9.03 -6.59
CA GLU A 421 -31.88 -7.80 -6.60
C GLU A 421 -30.38 -8.12 -6.73
N LEU A 422 -29.88 -9.09 -5.97
CA LEU A 422 -28.48 -9.52 -6.03
C LEU A 422 -28.13 -10.07 -7.42
N MET A 423 -29.00 -10.89 -8.01
CA MET A 423 -28.83 -11.39 -9.37
C MET A 423 -28.79 -10.25 -10.39
N LYS A 424 -29.78 -9.33 -10.35
CA LYS A 424 -29.84 -8.19 -11.25
C LYS A 424 -28.58 -7.32 -11.17
N VAL A 425 -28.20 -6.90 -9.97
CA VAL A 425 -27.02 -6.03 -9.76
C VAL A 425 -25.74 -6.75 -10.15
N GLY A 426 -25.65 -8.06 -9.90
CA GLY A 426 -24.53 -8.89 -10.33
C GLY A 426 -24.43 -9.02 -11.85
N GLU A 427 -25.54 -9.23 -12.56
CA GLU A 427 -25.58 -9.31 -14.03
C GLU A 427 -25.19 -7.98 -14.69
N GLU A 428 -25.69 -6.85 -14.17
CA GLU A 428 -25.29 -5.52 -14.64
C GLU A 428 -23.79 -5.26 -14.38
N ALA A 429 -23.26 -5.70 -13.23
CA ALA A 429 -21.82 -5.61 -12.94
C ALA A 429 -20.98 -6.51 -13.86
N ALA A 430 -21.45 -7.72 -14.19
CA ALA A 430 -20.81 -8.60 -15.17
C ALA A 430 -20.84 -8.00 -16.58
N GLU A 431 -21.91 -7.30 -16.94
CA GLU A 431 -21.99 -6.55 -18.20
C GLU A 431 -20.99 -5.38 -18.22
N ALA A 432 -20.84 -4.66 -17.10
CA ALA A 432 -19.85 -3.59 -16.96
C ALA A 432 -18.41 -4.12 -17.14
N ILE A 433 -18.07 -5.25 -16.50
CA ILE A 433 -16.80 -5.96 -16.68
C ILE A 433 -16.59 -6.32 -18.17
N TRP A 434 -17.60 -6.93 -18.80
CA TRP A 434 -17.52 -7.35 -20.20
C TRP A 434 -17.27 -6.18 -21.16
N LYS A 435 -17.84 -5.00 -20.90
CA LYS A 435 -17.65 -3.81 -21.73
C LYS A 435 -16.22 -3.27 -21.76
N VAL A 436 -15.39 -3.56 -20.75
CA VAL A 436 -14.01 -3.06 -20.69
C VAL A 436 -13.11 -3.87 -21.63
N HIS A 437 -13.00 -5.18 -21.40
CA HIS A 437 -12.04 -6.07 -22.10
C HIS A 437 -12.68 -7.35 -22.65
N GLY A 438 -14.00 -7.45 -22.70
CA GLY A 438 -14.72 -8.58 -23.29
C GLY A 438 -14.72 -9.86 -22.44
N LYS A 439 -14.28 -9.82 -21.18
CA LYS A 439 -14.30 -11.01 -20.30
C LYS A 439 -15.69 -11.25 -19.76
N LYS A 440 -16.15 -12.49 -19.90
CA LYS A 440 -17.47 -12.93 -19.44
C LYS A 440 -17.36 -13.47 -18.03
N TYR A 441 -18.05 -12.83 -17.09
CA TYR A 441 -18.20 -13.33 -15.73
C TYR A 441 -19.57 -14.01 -15.57
N ARG A 442 -19.61 -15.17 -14.93
CA ARG A 442 -20.89 -15.84 -14.61
C ARG A 442 -21.39 -15.38 -13.25
N VAL A 443 -22.68 -15.10 -13.14
CA VAL A 443 -23.33 -14.64 -11.91
C VAL A 443 -24.22 -15.75 -11.37
N GLY A 444 -24.20 -15.98 -10.05
CA GLY A 444 -25.09 -16.96 -9.43
C GLY A 444 -24.70 -17.34 -8.01
N THR A 445 -25.48 -18.22 -7.38
CA THR A 445 -25.12 -18.79 -6.08
C THR A 445 -23.96 -19.78 -6.22
N SER A 446 -23.19 -20.01 -5.16
CA SER A 446 -22.08 -20.98 -5.25
C SER A 446 -22.56 -22.38 -5.68
N PRO A 447 -23.66 -22.97 -5.16
CA PRO A 447 -24.18 -24.25 -5.65
C PRO A 447 -24.52 -24.27 -7.15
N ALA A 448 -24.99 -23.14 -7.70
CA ALA A 448 -25.44 -23.07 -9.09
C ALA A 448 -24.30 -22.95 -10.11
N VAL A 449 -23.23 -22.22 -9.77
CA VAL A 449 -22.17 -21.89 -10.75
C VAL A 449 -20.75 -22.35 -10.36
N LEU A 450 -20.57 -22.83 -9.12
CA LEU A 450 -19.29 -23.25 -8.56
C LEU A 450 -19.39 -24.60 -7.81
N TYR A 451 -19.62 -24.57 -6.49
CA TYR A 451 -19.94 -25.72 -5.65
C TYR A 451 -20.60 -25.26 -4.33
N PRO A 452 -21.39 -26.12 -3.67
CA PRO A 452 -21.96 -25.84 -2.35
C PRO A 452 -20.92 -25.61 -1.26
N ASN A 453 -21.06 -24.58 -0.43
CA ASN A 453 -20.17 -24.28 0.70
C ASN A 453 -20.89 -23.66 1.90
N SER A 454 -20.36 -23.91 3.10
CA SER A 454 -20.67 -23.19 4.34
C SER A 454 -19.47 -22.33 4.78
N GLY A 455 -19.73 -21.39 5.69
CA GLY A 455 -18.70 -20.65 6.41
C GLY A 455 -17.99 -19.55 5.61
N SER A 456 -18.61 -19.10 4.51
CA SER A 456 -18.06 -18.02 3.69
C SER A 456 -18.32 -16.64 4.32
N SER A 457 -17.40 -15.70 4.12
CA SER A 457 -17.52 -14.31 4.58
C SER A 457 -18.73 -13.61 3.95
N ARG A 458 -18.98 -13.87 2.66
CA ARG A 458 -20.13 -13.35 1.91
C ARG A 458 -21.46 -13.77 2.54
N ASP A 459 -21.63 -15.06 2.83
CA ASP A 459 -22.88 -15.56 3.41
C ASP A 459 -23.07 -15.05 4.84
N TRP A 460 -21.98 -14.99 5.63
CA TRP A 460 -22.00 -14.39 6.96
C TRP A 460 -22.43 -12.92 6.91
N ALA A 461 -21.86 -12.13 6.00
CA ALA A 461 -22.21 -10.73 5.81
C ALA A 461 -23.70 -10.59 5.46
N ARG A 462 -24.23 -11.48 4.61
CA ARG A 462 -25.66 -11.49 4.29
C ARG A 462 -26.53 -11.86 5.49
N MET A 463 -26.09 -12.78 6.35
CA MET A 463 -26.77 -13.10 7.61
C MET A 463 -26.74 -11.94 8.62
N GLN A 464 -25.84 -10.97 8.45
CA GLN A 464 -25.85 -9.71 9.21
C GLN A 464 -26.76 -8.63 8.58
N ASP A 465 -27.62 -9.01 7.63
CA ASP A 465 -28.53 -8.12 6.89
C ASP A 465 -27.83 -7.03 6.05
N ILE A 466 -26.55 -7.23 5.71
CA ILE A 466 -25.88 -6.36 4.74
C ILE A 466 -26.54 -6.60 3.36
N PRO A 467 -27.10 -5.57 2.69
CA PRO A 467 -27.98 -5.78 1.54
C PRO A 467 -27.29 -6.38 0.31
N LEU A 468 -26.16 -5.79 -0.11
CA LEU A 468 -25.43 -6.20 -1.30
C LEU A 468 -24.17 -6.95 -0.90
N THR A 469 -24.11 -8.24 -1.17
CA THR A 469 -22.98 -9.09 -0.76
C THR A 469 -22.53 -9.93 -1.95
N PHE A 470 -21.25 -9.80 -2.31
CA PHE A 470 -20.71 -10.45 -3.51
C PHE A 470 -19.32 -11.00 -3.24
N THR A 471 -19.05 -12.17 -3.81
CA THR A 471 -17.68 -12.69 -4.00
C THR A 471 -17.28 -12.49 -5.44
N PHE A 472 -16.15 -11.84 -5.68
CA PHE A 472 -15.53 -11.75 -7.00
C PHE A 472 -14.52 -12.88 -7.14
N GLU A 473 -14.67 -13.77 -8.10
CA GLU A 473 -13.60 -14.67 -8.56
C GLU A 473 -13.01 -14.07 -9.83
N LEU A 474 -11.86 -13.39 -9.72
CA LEU A 474 -11.24 -12.67 -10.82
C LEU A 474 -10.66 -13.61 -11.91
N ARG A 475 -9.89 -13.05 -12.84
CA ARG A 475 -9.22 -13.82 -13.88
C ARG A 475 -8.31 -14.90 -13.30
N ASP A 476 -8.05 -15.97 -14.04
CA ASP A 476 -8.63 -16.31 -15.35
C ASP A 476 -9.65 -17.45 -15.24
N ASN A 477 -9.84 -18.24 -16.30
CA ASN A 477 -10.69 -19.44 -16.28
C ASN A 477 -9.86 -20.74 -16.27
N GLY A 478 -8.65 -20.69 -15.71
CA GLY A 478 -7.78 -21.85 -15.48
C GLY A 478 -6.59 -22.00 -16.44
N THR A 479 -6.25 -20.99 -17.26
CA THR A 479 -5.03 -21.07 -18.11
C THR A 479 -3.78 -20.90 -17.27
N TYR A 480 -3.80 -19.90 -16.38
CA TYR A 480 -2.77 -19.60 -15.39
C TYR A 480 -3.26 -19.85 -13.97
N GLY A 481 -4.59 -19.78 -13.75
CA GLY A 481 -5.18 -19.96 -12.43
C GLY A 481 -4.62 -18.95 -11.42
N PHE A 482 -3.98 -19.46 -10.38
CA PHE A 482 -3.42 -18.62 -9.30
C PHE A 482 -2.09 -17.95 -9.67
N GLU A 483 -1.45 -18.35 -10.77
CA GLU A 483 -0.17 -17.82 -11.24
C GLU A 483 -0.37 -16.88 -12.45
N LEU A 484 -1.42 -16.06 -12.38
CA LEU A 484 -1.78 -15.09 -13.42
C LEU A 484 -0.59 -14.14 -13.72
N PRO A 485 -0.13 -14.01 -14.98
CA PRO A 485 1.02 -13.18 -15.34
C PRO A 485 0.83 -11.69 -15.02
N GLN A 486 1.92 -10.95 -14.85
CA GLN A 486 1.87 -9.53 -14.46
C GLN A 486 1.20 -8.66 -15.54
N GLU A 487 1.38 -9.00 -16.81
CA GLU A 487 0.72 -8.34 -17.95
C GLU A 487 -0.81 -8.44 -17.91
N GLU A 488 -1.36 -9.40 -17.18
CA GLU A 488 -2.80 -9.57 -16.99
C GLU A 488 -3.33 -8.79 -15.77
N ILE A 489 -2.47 -8.22 -14.92
CA ILE A 489 -2.89 -7.45 -13.74
C ILE A 489 -3.69 -6.23 -14.16
N GLN A 490 -3.14 -5.39 -15.03
CA GLN A 490 -3.82 -4.17 -15.49
C GLN A 490 -5.22 -4.46 -16.08
N PRO A 491 -5.38 -5.31 -17.11
CA PRO A 491 -6.70 -5.55 -17.69
C PRO A 491 -7.67 -6.22 -16.71
N THR A 492 -7.18 -7.07 -15.78
CA THR A 492 -8.02 -7.66 -14.72
C THR A 492 -8.50 -6.61 -13.72
N CYS A 493 -7.64 -5.68 -13.35
CA CYS A 493 -7.98 -4.62 -12.40
C CYS A 493 -8.94 -3.59 -13.01
N GLU A 494 -8.75 -3.21 -14.28
CA GLU A 494 -9.63 -2.29 -15.01
C GLU A 494 -11.05 -2.85 -15.15
N GLU A 495 -11.19 -4.12 -15.53
CA GLU A 495 -12.51 -4.76 -15.66
C GLU A 495 -13.20 -4.91 -14.30
N ALA A 496 -12.47 -5.41 -13.29
CA ALA A 496 -13.02 -5.64 -11.95
C ALA A 496 -13.42 -4.33 -11.27
N TYR A 497 -12.68 -3.25 -11.53
CA TYR A 497 -13.01 -1.91 -11.03
C TYR A 497 -14.36 -1.45 -11.58
N SER A 498 -14.61 -1.66 -12.88
CA SER A 498 -15.90 -1.31 -13.49
C SER A 498 -17.07 -2.07 -12.84
N GLY A 499 -16.91 -3.38 -12.63
CA GLY A 499 -17.92 -4.20 -11.95
C GLY A 499 -18.15 -3.78 -10.49
N ALA A 500 -17.09 -3.61 -9.70
CA ALA A 500 -17.19 -3.20 -8.30
C ALA A 500 -17.80 -1.79 -8.16
N LEU A 501 -17.38 -0.84 -9.00
CA LEU A 501 -17.90 0.52 -9.01
C LEU A 501 -19.39 0.54 -9.38
N HIS A 502 -19.86 -0.32 -10.29
CA HIS A 502 -21.29 -0.46 -10.61
C HIS A 502 -22.11 -0.83 -9.37
N ILE A 503 -21.70 -1.88 -8.66
CA ILE A 503 -22.39 -2.35 -7.45
C ILE A 503 -22.42 -1.25 -6.38
N ILE A 504 -21.29 -0.58 -6.14
CA ILE A 504 -21.18 0.48 -5.14
C ILE A 504 -22.02 1.71 -5.52
N THR A 505 -22.02 2.07 -6.80
CA THR A 505 -22.84 3.16 -7.35
C THR A 505 -24.32 2.86 -7.16
N TYR A 506 -24.76 1.64 -7.45
CA TYR A 506 -26.12 1.17 -7.21
C TYR A 506 -26.49 1.28 -5.73
N ALA A 507 -25.61 0.81 -4.83
CA ALA A 507 -25.81 0.88 -3.37
C ALA A 507 -26.02 2.33 -2.89
N HIS A 508 -25.19 3.24 -3.41
CA HIS A 508 -25.30 4.66 -3.13
C HIS A 508 -26.63 5.22 -3.61
N ASP A 509 -26.97 5.04 -4.89
CA ASP A 509 -28.14 5.68 -5.48
C ASP A 509 -29.45 5.17 -4.88
N LYS A 510 -29.53 3.88 -4.61
CA LYS A 510 -30.67 3.30 -3.89
C LYS A 510 -30.87 3.95 -2.52
N THR A 511 -29.78 4.25 -1.81
CA THR A 511 -29.84 4.80 -0.44
C THR A 511 -30.07 6.30 -0.41
N PHE A 512 -29.32 7.06 -1.23
CA PHE A 512 -29.24 8.52 -1.11
C PHE A 512 -30.12 9.25 -2.13
N ASN A 513 -30.40 8.67 -3.30
CA ASN A 513 -31.32 9.29 -4.27
C ASN A 513 -32.78 8.87 -3.99
N GLY A 514 -32.99 7.66 -3.47
CA GLY A 514 -34.30 7.22 -2.99
C GLY A 514 -34.85 8.06 -1.83
N ALA A 515 -33.97 8.52 -0.93
CA ALA A 515 -34.31 9.42 0.18
C ALA A 515 -34.73 10.82 -0.29
N ALA A 516 -34.08 11.36 -1.33
CA ALA A 516 -34.45 12.66 -1.90
C ALA A 516 -35.81 12.60 -2.63
N ALA A 517 -36.08 11.52 -3.36
CA ALA A 517 -37.37 11.32 -4.03
C ALA A 517 -38.53 11.10 -3.05
N THR A 518 -38.31 10.36 -1.96
CA THR A 518 -39.34 10.15 -0.92
C THR A 518 -39.58 11.40 -0.09
N ALA A 519 -38.53 12.17 0.26
CA ALA A 519 -38.69 13.46 0.90
C ALA A 519 -39.46 14.43 -0.01
N ALA A 520 -39.12 14.52 -1.31
CA ALA A 520 -39.84 15.35 -2.27
C ALA A 520 -41.32 14.91 -2.40
N ALA A 521 -41.59 13.61 -2.44
CA ALA A 521 -42.95 13.06 -2.49
C ALA A 521 -43.75 13.41 -1.23
N LEU A 522 -43.16 13.26 -0.04
CA LEU A 522 -43.74 13.67 1.26
C LEU A 522 -44.01 15.16 1.32
N TRP A 523 -43.07 16.01 0.86
CA TRP A 523 -43.26 17.44 0.76
C TRP A 523 -44.41 17.81 -0.19
N THR A 524 -44.49 17.18 -1.36
CA THR A 524 -45.62 17.39 -2.28
C THR A 524 -46.95 16.92 -1.70
N THR A 525 -46.98 15.85 -0.91
CA THR A 525 -48.21 15.39 -0.25
C THR A 525 -48.60 16.29 0.92
N LEU A 526 -47.65 16.77 1.72
CA LEU A 526 -47.91 17.72 2.81
C LEU A 526 -48.40 19.07 2.29
N LEU A 527 -47.80 19.57 1.20
CA LEU A 527 -48.28 20.76 0.49
C LEU A 527 -49.67 20.55 -0.12
N ALA A 528 -49.94 19.38 -0.71
CA ALA A 528 -51.26 19.03 -1.24
C ALA A 528 -52.33 18.88 -0.15
N LEU A 529 -51.94 18.53 1.08
CA LEU A 529 -52.82 18.44 2.26
C LEU A 529 -52.92 19.76 3.04
N GLY A 530 -52.27 20.84 2.57
CA GLY A 530 -52.31 22.15 3.22
C GLY A 530 -51.62 22.20 4.59
N VAL A 531 -50.77 21.23 4.90
CA VAL A 531 -50.01 21.18 6.15
C VAL A 531 -48.74 21.99 5.96
N ASN A 532 -48.77 23.25 6.38
CA ASN A 532 -47.55 24.05 6.57
C ASN A 532 -47.00 23.79 7.97
N LEU A 533 -45.77 23.29 8.07
CA LEU A 533 -45.01 23.17 9.33
C LEU A 533 -44.35 24.50 9.71
#